data_AF-L1P580-F1
#
_entry.id   AF-L1P580-F1
#
_cell.length_a   1.000
_cell.length_b   1.000
_cell.length_c   1.000
_cell.angle_alpha   90.00
_cell.angle_beta   90.00
_cell.angle_gamma   90.00
#
_symmetry.space_group_name_H-M   'P 1'
#
loop_
_entity.id
_entity.type
_entity.pdbx_description
1 polymer ?
#
loop_
_entity_poly.entity_id
_entity_poly.type
_entity_poly.pdbx_seq_one_letter_code
_entity_poly.pdbx_strand_id
1 'polypeptide(L)' 'MSVKYQGQYYDNEVELCYNRFRYYHPETGRYISEDPIKLLGGFNIFAYVSDTN' A
#
# COMPACT_ATOMS: atom_id res chain seq x y z
N MET A 1 2.69 -3.09 -18.66
CA MET A 1 3.52 -2.90 -17.45
C MET A 1 3.51 -1.42 -17.06
N SER A 2 2.63 -1.00 -16.16
CA SER A 2 2.62 0.36 -15.62
C SER A 2 3.31 0.38 -14.25
N VAL A 3 4.59 0.75 -14.25
CA VAL A 3 5.30 1.10 -13.01
C VAL A 3 4.83 2.50 -12.63
N LYS A 4 4.13 2.63 -11.50
CA LYS A 4 3.70 3.95 -10.98
C LYS A 4 4.83 4.63 -10.19
N TYR A 5 5.60 3.85 -9.43
CA TYR A 5 6.81 4.25 -8.69
C TYR A 5 7.74 3.03 -8.56
N GLN A 6 9.04 3.24 -8.30
CA GLN A 6 10.02 2.14 -8.18
C GLN A 6 9.54 1.04 -7.23
N GLY A 7 9.32 -0.17 -7.75
CA GLY A 7 8.90 -1.35 -6.98
C GLY A 7 7.39 -1.54 -6.79
N GLN A 8 6.55 -0.66 -7.36
CA GLN A 8 5.09 -0.82 -7.35
C GLN A 8 4.58 -1.34 -8.70
N TYR A 9 3.84 -2.44 -8.65
CA TYR A 9 3.21 -3.06 -9.82
C TYR A 9 1.71 -2.82 -9.77
N TYR A 10 1.17 -2.14 -10.77
CA TYR A 10 -0.29 -2.00 -10.88
C TYR A 10 -0.88 -3.27 -11.48
N ASP A 11 -1.78 -3.90 -10.73
CA ASP A 11 -2.62 -5.00 -11.18
C ASP A 11 -3.94 -4.42 -11.69
N ASN A 12 -4.21 -4.60 -12.98
CA ASN A 12 -5.41 -4.06 -13.61
C ASN A 12 -6.63 -4.98 -13.46
N GLU A 13 -6.45 -6.24 -13.11
CA GLU A 13 -7.56 -7.18 -12.91
C GLU A 13 -8.31 -6.88 -11.61
N VAL A 14 -7.58 -6.43 -10.58
CA VAL A 14 -8.13 -6.08 -9.26
C VAL A 14 -8.04 -4.59 -8.93
N GLU A 15 -7.47 -3.79 -9.83
CA GLU A 15 -7.28 -2.33 -9.67
C GLU A 15 -6.43 -1.93 -8.43
N LEU A 16 -5.56 -2.84 -7.99
CA LEU A 16 -4.69 -2.67 -6.83
C LEU A 16 -3.24 -2.47 -7.26
N CYS A 17 -2.47 -1.74 -6.44
CA CYS A 17 -1.03 -1.66 -6.58
C CYS A 17 -0.36 -2.67 -5.64
N TYR A 18 0.40 -3.62 -6.18
CA TYR A 18 1.28 -4.46 -5.40
C TYR A 18 2.53 -3.68 -4.99
N ASN A 19 2.77 -3.60 -3.68
CA ASN A 19 3.94 -3.00 -3.07
C ASN A 19 4.64 -4.05 -2.20
N ARG A 20 5.59 -4.78 -2.82
CA ARG A 20 6.52 -5.80 -2.27
C ARG A 20 5.94 -6.90 -1.38
N PHE A 21 5.18 -6.56 -0.35
CA PHE A 21 4.55 -7.46 0.62
C PHE A 21 3.06 -7.15 0.85
N ARG A 22 2.50 -6.08 0.25
CA ARG A 22 1.10 -5.67 0.46
C ARG A 22 0.46 -5.11 -0.80
N TYR A 23 -0.87 -5.21 -0.85
CA TYR A 23 -1.68 -4.56 -1.86
C TYR A 23 -2.21 -3.21 -1.36
N TYR A 24 -1.97 -2.18 -2.14
CA TYR A 24 -2.39 -0.80 -1.93
C TYR A 24 -3.57 -0.48 -2.84
N HIS A 25 -4.64 0.09 -2.28
CA HIS A 25 -5.80 0.53 -3.03
C HIS A 25 -5.66 2.02 -3.36
N PRO A 26 -5.35 2.36 -4.63
CA PRO A 26 -5.02 3.74 -5.00
C PRO A 26 -6.19 4.70 -4.86
N GLU A 27 -7.44 4.25 -5.01
CA GLU A 27 -8.60 5.14 -4.87
C GLU A 27 -8.88 5.53 -3.41
N THR A 28 -8.60 4.66 -2.45
CA THR A 28 -8.86 4.93 -1.02
C THR A 28 -7.62 5.42 -0.28
N GLY A 29 -6.44 5.34 -0.91
CA GLY A 29 -5.19 5.79 -0.32
C GLY A 29 -4.68 4.88 0.80
N ARG A 30 -5.04 3.59 0.82
CA ARG A 30 -4.78 2.68 1.95
C ARG A 30 -4.35 1.29 1.50
N TYR A 31 -3.64 0.56 2.37
CA TYR A 31 -3.44 -0.87 2.20
C TYR A 31 -4.74 -1.62 2.49
N ILE A 32 -4.98 -2.71 1.75
CA ILE A 32 -6.13 -3.60 1.99
C ILE A 32 -5.83 -4.69 3.01
N SER A 33 -4.57 -4.84 3.41
CA SER A 33 -4.10 -5.79 4.42
C SER A 33 -3.46 -5.05 5.59
N GLU A 34 -3.64 -5.61 6.79
CA GLU A 34 -3.04 -5.10 8.02
C GLU A 34 -1.51 -5.10 7.93
N ASP A 35 -0.87 -4.06 8.48
CA ASP A 35 0.58 -4.01 8.59
C ASP A 35 1.09 -5.18 9.48
N PRO A 36 2.04 -6.01 9.00
CA PRO A 36 2.58 -7.11 9.79
C PRO A 36 3.33 -6.64 11.05
N ILE A 37 3.80 -5.39 11.08
CA ILE A 37 4.44 -4.73 12.22
C ILE A 37 3.38 -4.21 13.21
N LYS A 38 2.09 -4.21 12.83
CA LYS A 38 0.93 -3.79 13.62
C LYS A 38 1.14 -2.38 14.20
N LEU A 39 0.80 -2.17 15.47
CA LEU A 39 0.92 -0.90 16.17
C LEU A 39 2.36 -0.36 16.26
N LEU A 40 3.38 -1.21 16.06
CA LEU A 40 4.78 -0.76 16.04
C LEU A 40 5.11 0.06 14.78
N GLY A 41 4.30 -0.06 13.71
CA GLY A 41 4.41 0.74 12.49
C GLY A 41 3.61 2.05 12.51
N GLY A 42 2.90 2.31 13.61
CA GLY A 42 2.00 3.45 13.79
C GLY A 42 0.59 3.02 14.15
N PHE A 43 -0.25 3.99 14.54
CA PHE A 43 -1.63 3.73 14.94
C PHE A 43 -2.55 3.31 13.80
N ASN A 44 -2.19 3.64 12.55
CA ASN A 44 -2.98 3.28 11.38
C ASN A 44 -2.34 2.12 10.62
N ILE A 45 -2.76 0.90 10.97
CA ILE A 45 -2.27 -0.36 10.39
C ILE A 45 -2.61 -0.55 8.90
N PHE A 46 -3.44 0.34 8.32
CA PHE A 46 -3.78 0.35 6.90
C PHE A 46 -3.20 1.56 6.15
N ALA A 47 -2.46 2.45 6.81
CA ALA A 47 -1.94 3.65 6.18
C ALA A 47 -0.85 3.33 5.14
N TYR A 48 -0.94 4.01 4.00
CA TYR A 48 0.12 4.02 3.00
C TYR A 48 1.11 5.14 3.31
N VAL A 49 2.25 4.78 3.89
CA VAL A 49 3.33 5.67 4.36
C VAL A 49 2.81 6.73 5.34
N SER A 50 3.34 6.73 6.56
CA SER A 50 3.11 7.84 7.49
C SER A 50 3.62 9.12 6.85
N ASP A 51 2.71 10.03 6.48
CA ASP A 51 3.08 11.38 6.08
C ASP A 51 3.89 11.97 7.25
N THR A 52 5.18 12.20 7.00
CA THR A 52 6.11 12.78 7.99
C THR A 52 6.47 14.20 7.56
N ASN A 53 5.48 14.94 7.03
CA ASN A 53 5.67 16.36 6.71
C ASN A 53 5.49 17.21 7.96
#